data_AF-A0A2M7RU69-F1
#
_entry.id   AF-A0A2M7RU69-F1
#
_cell.length_a   1.000
_cell.length_b   1.000
_cell.length_c   1.000
_cell.angle_alpha   90.00
_cell.angle_beta   90.00
_cell.angle_gamma   90.00
#
_symmetry.space_group_name_H-M   'P 1'
#
loop_
_entity.id
_entity.type
_entity.pdbx_description
1 polymer ?
#
loop_
_entity_poly.entity_id
_entity_poly.type
_entity_poly.pdbx_seq_one_letter_code
_entity_poly.pdbx_strand_id
1 'polypeptide(L)' 'MIITEQEGLVDKGAGINFVIRENKQKFEMNKRNIEIQKLKVSSNLEALAVTVK' A
#
# COMPACT_ATOMS: atom_id res chain seq x y z
N MET A 1 6.86 -2.42 -8.65
CA MET A 1 6.02 -2.60 -7.46
C MET A 1 6.94 -2.70 -6.27
N ILE A 2 6.91 -1.71 -5.38
CA ILE A 2 7.67 -1.75 -4.13
C ILE A 2 6.71 -2.15 -3.01
N ILE A 3 7.05 -3.21 -2.30
CA ILE A 3 6.31 -3.75 -1.16
C ILE A 3 7.22 -3.64 0.06
N THR A 4 6.70 -3.09 1.15
CA THR A 4 7.45 -2.86 2.38
C THR A 4 6.66 -3.28 3.61
N GLU A 5 7.34 -3.31 4.76
CA GLU A 5 6.76 -3.78 6.03
C GLU A 5 6.98 -2.82 7.21
N GLN A 6 7.42 -1.59 6.93
CA GLN A 6 7.76 -0.61 7.96
C GLN A 6 6.85 0.60 7.85
N GLU A 7 6.41 1.09 9.01
CA GLU A 7 5.56 2.27 9.14
C GLU A 7 6.12 3.49 8.36
N GLY A 8 5.24 4.16 7.62
CA GLY A 8 5.54 5.38 6.86
C GLY A 8 6.31 5.17 5.55
N LEU A 9 6.63 3.92 5.13
CA LEU A 9 7.30 3.69 3.85
C LEU A 9 6.36 3.85 2.63
N VAL A 10 5.05 3.74 2.85
CA VAL A 10 4.02 4.02 1.84
C VAL A 10 4.11 5.45 1.29
N ASP A 11 4.49 6.41 2.13
CA ASP A 11 4.68 7.81 1.76
C ASP A 11 6.03 8.10 1.09
N LYS A 12 6.98 7.15 1.17
CA LYS A 12 8.34 7.29 0.63
C LYS A 12 8.51 6.66 -0.76
N GLY A 13 7.44 6.16 -1.36
CA GLY A 13 7.44 5.59 -2.70
C GLY A 13 7.01 4.12 -2.77
N ALA A 14 6.73 3.47 -1.64
CA ALA A 14 6.15 2.13 -1.68
C ALA A 14 4.73 2.19 -2.27
N GLY A 15 4.40 1.22 -3.12
CA GLY A 15 3.05 1.08 -3.65
C GLY A 15 2.13 0.39 -2.63
N ILE A 16 2.70 -0.58 -1.91
CA ILE A 16 2.04 -1.35 -0.85
C ILE A 16 2.94 -1.36 0.37
N ASN A 17 2.32 -1.23 1.55
CA ASN A 17 3.00 -1.36 2.82
C ASN A 17 2.17 -2.23 3.79
N PHE A 18 2.77 -3.26 4.35
CA PHE A 18 2.15 -4.08 5.40
C PHE A 18 2.61 -3.56 6.76
N VAL A 19 1.69 -3.20 7.63
CA VAL A 19 2.03 -2.69 8.96
C VAL A 19 1.21 -3.40 10.02
N ILE A 20 1.81 -3.63 11.19
CA ILE A 20 1.06 -4.14 12.33
C ILE A 20 0.59 -2.95 13.17
N ARG A 21 -0.71 -2.71 13.19
CA ARG A 21 -1.34 -1.70 14.08
C ARG A 21 -2.42 -2.38 14.89
N GLU A 22 -2.43 -2.14 16.20
CA GLU A 22 -3.41 -2.72 17.13
C GLU A 22 -3.41 -4.26 17.11
N ASN A 23 -2.22 -4.87 17.05
CA ASN A 23 -2.03 -6.32 16.91
C ASN A 23 -2.73 -6.95 15.68
N LYS A 24 -3.02 -6.16 14.65
CA LYS A 24 -3.57 -6.64 13.38
C LYS A 24 -2.67 -6.20 12.23
N GLN A 25 -2.46 -7.10 11.27
CA GLN A 25 -1.81 -6.74 10.01
C GLN A 25 -2.78 -5.89 9.20
N LYS A 26 -2.38 -4.64 8.93
CA LYS A 26 -3.05 -3.72 8.03
C LYS A 26 -2.27 -3.64 6.73
N PHE A 27 -3.00 -3.40 5.66
CA PHE A 27 -2.50 -3.31 4.30
C PHE A 27 -2.74 -1.89 3.80
N GLU A 28 -1.68 -1.12 3.64
CA GLU A 28 -1.72 0.25 3.15
C GLU A 28 -1.35 0.26 1.66
N MET A 29 -2.03 1.12 0.89
CA MET A 29 -1.79 1.23 -0.54
C MET A 29 -1.78 2.69 -0.99
N ASN A 30 -0.72 3.07 -1.71
CA ASN A 30 -0.59 4.38 -2.35
C ASN A 30 -0.86 4.26 -3.85
N LYS A 31 -2.05 4.67 -4.28
CA LYS A 31 -2.48 4.58 -5.69
C LYS A 31 -1.58 5.40 -6.62
N ARG A 32 -1.16 6.60 -6.19
CA ARG A 32 -0.27 7.45 -6.98
C ARG A 32 1.06 6.77 -7.29
N ASN A 33 1.69 6.13 -6.30
CA ASN A 33 2.96 5.42 -6.49
C ASN A 33 2.81 4.23 -7.43
N ILE A 34 1.68 3.52 -7.35
CA ILE A 34 1.37 2.39 -8.23
C ILE A 34 1.14 2.86 -9.67
N GLU A 35 0.40 3.96 -9.86
CA GLU A 35 0.15 4.56 -11.18
C GLU A 35 1.43 5.08 -11.83
N ILE A 36 2.33 5.74 -11.06
CA ILE A 36 3.66 6.15 -11.54
C ILE A 36 4.47 4.94 -12.02
N GLN A 37 4.34 3.81 -11.32
CA GLN A 37 4.97 2.54 -11.71
C GLN A 37 4.25 1.83 -12.87
N LYS A 38 3.20 2.44 -13.44
CA LYS A 38 2.36 1.92 -14.54
C LYS A 38 1.75 0.55 -14.26
N LEU A 39 1.48 0.26 -12.99
CA LEU A 39 0.89 -0.99 -12.56
C LEU A 39 -0.62 -0.85 -12.43
N LYS A 40 -1.35 -1.89 -12.81
CA LYS A 40 -2.78 -2.01 -12.56
C LYS A 40 -3.00 -2.94 -11.39
N VAL A 41 -3.82 -2.52 -10.45
CA VAL A 41 -4.23 -3.32 -9.29
C VAL A 41 -5.64 -3.83 -9.53
N SER A 42 -5.95 -5.05 -9.10
CA SER A 42 -7.32 -5.54 -9.13
C SER A 42 -8.17 -4.78 -8.11
N SER A 43 -9.44 -4.54 -8.44
CA SER A 43 -10.41 -3.93 -7.53
C SER A 43 -10.54 -4.69 -6.20
N ASN A 44 -10.39 -6.01 -6.23
CA ASN A 44 -10.40 -6.85 -5.03
C ASN A 44 -9.25 -6.50 -4.08
N LEU A 45 -8.04 -6.28 -4.61
CA LEU A 45 -6.91 -5.91 -3.78
C LEU A 45 -7.05 -4.49 -3.26
N GLU A 46 -7.63 -3.57 -4.04
CA GLU A 46 -7.95 -2.22 -3.54
C GLU A 46 -8.97 -2.25 -2.40
N ALA A 47 -9.97 -3.13 -2.45
CA ALA A 47 -11.00 -3.26 -1.42
C ALA A 47 -10.45 -3.76 -0.07
N LEU A 48 -9.32 -4.49 -0.10
CA LEU A 48 -8.61 -4.93 1.11
C LEU A 48 -7.70 -3.83 1.69
N ALA A 49 -7.39 -2.80 0.90
CA ALA A 49 -6.47 -1.73 1.28
C ALA A 49 -7.12 -0.67 2.16
N VAL A 50 -6.38 -0.28 3.18
CA VAL A 50 -6.48 1.06 3.74
C VAL A 50 -5.84 2.00 2.71
N THR A 51 -6.68 2.64 1.91
CA THR A 51 -6.20 3.62 0.93
C THR A 51 -5.63 4.83 1.66
N VAL A 52 -4.36 5.12 1.38
CA VAL A 52 -3.67 6.33 1.83
C VAL A 52 -3.52 7.28 0.64
N LYS A 53 -3.60 8.59 0.92
CA LYS A 53 -3.70 9.66 -0.10
C LYS A 53 -2.47 9.74 -1.01
#